data_AF-A0A2T6KFA1-F1
#
_entry.id   AF-A0A2T6KFA1-F1
#
_cell.length_a   1.000
_cell.length_b   1.000
_cell.length_c   1.000
_cell.angle_alpha   90.00
_cell.angle_beta   90.00
_cell.angle_gamma   90.00
#
_symmetry.space_group_name_H-M   'P 1'
#
loop_
_entity.id
_entity.type
_entity.pdbx_description
1 polymer ?
#
loop_
_entity_poly.entity_id
_entity_poly.type
_entity_poly.pdbx_seq_one_letter_code
_entity_poly.pdbx_strand_id
1 'polypeptide(L)'
;MNQNLNEPIRKEFFINCRPQILFGFFTDPKKMMGWMGRHILLEPHIGGSYRIDVNGQDIAKGEYLEIVPYEKIVMSWGWVNLEIPGLVL
;
A
#
# COMPACT_ATOMS: atom_id res chain seq x y z
N MET A 1 11.82 26.22 5.75
CA MET A 1 11.10 25.59 4.62
C MET A 1 9.83 24.96 5.20
N ASN A 2 8.69 25.63 5.06
CA ASN A 2 7.41 25.10 5.54
C ASN A 2 6.91 24.10 4.50
N GLN A 3 7.05 22.80 4.77
CA GLN A 3 6.40 21.80 3.95
C GLN A 3 4.90 21.86 4.21
N ASN A 4 4.14 22.08 3.15
CA ASN A 4 2.68 21.99 3.19
C ASN A 4 2.35 20.49 3.27
N LEU A 5 1.89 20.02 4.43
CA LEU A 5 1.72 18.58 4.74
C LEU A 5 0.69 17.86 3.85
N ASN A 6 -0.01 18.58 2.97
CA ASN A 6 -1.05 18.07 2.08
C ASN A 6 -0.65 18.02 0.59
N GLU A 7 0.62 18.28 0.24
CA GLU A 7 1.06 18.11 -1.14
C GLU A 7 1.27 16.61 -1.46
N PRO A 8 0.71 16.08 -2.56
CA PRO A 8 0.88 14.67 -2.90
C PRO A 8 2.35 14.37 -3.26
N ILE A 9 2.90 13.32 -2.65
CA ILE A 9 4.24 12.83 -3.01
C ILE A 9 4.13 11.97 -4.26
N ARG A 10 4.87 12.33 -5.32
CA ARG A 10 4.95 11.58 -6.58
C ARG A 10 6.35 11.03 -6.81
N LYS A 11 6.44 9.76 -7.20
CA LYS A 11 7.67 9.10 -7.63
C LYS A 11 7.40 8.26 -8.87
N GLU A 12 8.37 8.19 -9.77
CA GLU A 12 8.28 7.46 -11.03
C GLU A 12 9.56 6.64 -11.23
N PHE A 13 9.39 5.41 -11.70
CA PHE A 13 10.48 4.49 -11.95
C PHE A 13 10.22 3.73 -13.25
N PHE A 14 11.27 3.46 -14.01
CA PHE A 14 11.21 2.50 -15.11
C PHE A 14 11.50 1.09 -14.57
N ILE A 15 10.61 0.14 -14.88
CA ILE A 15 10.77 -1.27 -14.50
C ILE A 15 10.67 -2.10 -15.76
N ASN A 16 11.73 -2.84 -16.10
CA ASN A 16 11.76 -3.71 -17.28
C ASN A 16 10.99 -5.02 -17.03
N CYS A 17 9.66 -4.92 -16.97
CA CYS A 17 8.77 -6.08 -16.83
C CYS A 17 7.45 -5.85 -17.55
N ARG A 18 6.70 -6.94 -17.77
CA ARG A 18 5.33 -6.84 -18.27
C ARG A 18 4.40 -6.28 -17.18
N PRO A 19 3.42 -5.42 -17.50
CA PRO A 19 2.51 -4.84 -16.48
C PRO A 19 1.78 -5.90 -15.64
N GLN A 20 1.46 -7.06 -16.22
CA GLN A 20 0.83 -8.18 -15.50
C GLN A 20 1.70 -8.71 -14.33
N ILE A 21 3.02 -8.65 -14.48
CA ILE A 21 3.95 -9.09 -13.44
C ILE A 21 3.93 -8.12 -12.28
N LEU A 22 4.09 -6.82 -12.54
CA LEU A 22 4.08 -5.78 -11.52
C LEU A 22 2.72 -5.69 -10.82
N PHE A 23 1.63 -5.73 -11.57
CA PHE A 23 0.28 -5.73 -11.03
C PHE A 23 0.04 -6.90 -10.07
N GLY A 24 0.65 -8.05 -10.34
CA GLY A 24 0.62 -9.22 -9.46
C GLY A 24 1.18 -8.94 -8.06
N PHE A 25 2.17 -8.06 -7.90
CA PHE A 25 2.72 -7.74 -6.57
C PHE A 25 1.70 -7.02 -5.67
N PHE A 26 0.71 -6.35 -6.25
CA PHE A 26 -0.33 -5.64 -5.50
C PHE A 26 -1.63 -6.42 -5.36
N THR A 27 -1.69 -7.66 -5.86
CA THR A 27 -2.91 -8.49 -5.85
C THR A 27 -2.67 -9.92 -5.39
N ASP A 28 -1.42 -10.40 -5.42
CA ASP A 28 -1.02 -11.69 -4.89
C ASP A 28 -0.20 -11.49 -3.59
N PRO A 29 -0.73 -11.90 -2.42
CA PRO A 29 -0.04 -11.70 -1.16
C PRO A 29 1.30 -12.45 -1.09
N LYS A 30 1.47 -13.55 -1.83
CA LYS A 30 2.75 -14.28 -1.86
C LYS A 30 3.82 -13.49 -2.61
N LYS A 31 3.45 -12.83 -3.71
CA LYS A 31 4.38 -11.97 -4.47
C LYS A 31 4.76 -10.74 -3.66
N MET A 32 3.77 -10.10 -3.01
CA MET A 32 4.03 -8.97 -2.13
C MET A 32 5.00 -9.36 -1.02
N MET A 33 4.76 -10.48 -0.34
CA MET A 33 5.65 -10.98 0.73
C MET A 33 7.07 -11.25 0.24
N GLY A 34 7.24 -11.71 -1.00
CA GLY A 34 8.55 -11.89 -1.63
C GLY A 34 9.28 -10.58 -1.97
N TRP A 35 8.57 -9.45 -2.00
CA TRP A 35 9.13 -8.12 -2.20
C TRP A 35 9.30 -7.35 -0.90
N MET A 36 8.21 -7.13 -0.18
CA MET A 36 8.18 -6.35 1.05
C MET A 36 7.23 -6.96 2.08
N GLY A 37 7.59 -6.78 3.34
CA GLY A 37 6.80 -7.21 4.48
C GLY A 37 6.95 -8.68 4.86
N ARG A 38 6.56 -8.98 6.09
CA ARG A 38 6.65 -10.30 6.72
C ARG A 38 5.31 -11.02 6.75
N HIS A 39 4.23 -10.26 6.96
CA HIS A 39 2.87 -10.78 6.96
C HIS A 39 2.00 -9.90 6.07
N ILE A 40 1.36 -10.53 5.08
CA ILE A 40 0.58 -9.85 4.05
C ILE A 40 -0.83 -10.39 4.02
N LEU A 41 -1.80 -9.48 4.05
CA LEU A 41 -3.20 -9.71 3.67
C LEU A 41 -3.52 -8.75 2.52
N LEU A 42 -4.02 -9.27 1.40
CA LEU A 42 -4.54 -8.48 0.30
C LEU A 42 -5.89 -9.06 -0.12
N GLU A 43 -6.92 -8.22 -0.18
CA GLU A 43 -8.23 -8.55 -0.77
C GLU A 43 -8.43 -7.70 -2.03
N PRO A 44 -7.97 -8.15 -3.21
CA PRO A 44 -7.86 -7.30 -4.41
C PRO A 44 -9.19 -7.14 -5.15
N HIS A 45 -10.17 -6.54 -4.47
CA HIS A 45 -11.41 -6.04 -5.04
C HIS A 45 -11.69 -4.65 -4.45
N ILE A 46 -12.50 -3.82 -5.12
CA ILE A 46 -12.87 -2.50 -4.60
C ILE A 46 -13.54 -2.67 -3.23
N GLY A 47 -13.08 -1.89 -2.24
CA GLY A 47 -13.48 -1.97 -0.83
C GLY A 47 -12.83 -3.10 -0.03
N GLY A 48 -12.03 -3.97 -0.66
CA GLY A 48 -11.28 -5.01 0.03
C GLY A 48 -10.16 -4.41 0.88
N SER A 49 -9.89 -5.02 2.03
CA SER A 49 -8.84 -4.56 2.94
C SER A 49 -7.46 -5.05 2.50
N TYR A 50 -6.43 -4.29 2.84
CA TYR A 50 -5.06 -4.81 2.86
C TYR A 50 -4.38 -4.51 4.19
N ARG A 51 -3.43 -5.37 4.54
CA ARG A 51 -2.54 -5.21 5.70
C ARG A 51 -1.15 -5.70 5.33
N ILE A 52 -0.17 -4.81 5.48
CA ILE A 52 1.25 -5.10 5.22
C ILE A 52 2.00 -4.84 6.51
N ASP A 53 2.43 -5.92 7.17
CA ASP A 53 3.44 -5.83 8.22
C ASP A 53 4.82 -5.70 7.55
N VAL A 54 5.40 -4.51 7.58
CA VAL A 54 6.65 -4.19 6.87
C VAL A 54 7.85 -4.82 7.57
N ASN A 55 7.91 -4.76 8.91
CA ASN A 55 9.10 -5.13 9.69
C ASN A 55 8.82 -5.61 11.13
N GLY A 56 7.60 -6.06 11.42
CA GLY A 56 7.13 -6.51 12.74
C GLY A 56 6.66 -5.39 13.68
N GLN A 57 6.84 -4.13 13.29
CA GLN A 57 6.45 -2.95 14.09
C GLN A 57 5.61 -1.98 13.25
N ASP A 58 6.08 -1.71 12.03
CA ASP A 58 5.44 -0.81 11.09
C ASP A 58 4.43 -1.58 10.25
N ILE A 59 3.16 -1.25 10.47
CA ILE A 59 2.05 -1.93 9.85
C ILE A 59 1.25 -0.91 9.05
N ALA A 60 1.26 -1.08 7.72
CA ALA A 60 0.40 -0.32 6.83
C ALA A 60 -0.95 -1.04 6.66
N LYS A 61 -2.04 -0.29 6.72
CA LYS A 61 -3.40 -0.77 6.45
C LYS A 61 -4.13 0.24 5.58
N GLY A 62 -5.01 -0.27 4.73
CA GLY A 62 -5.96 0.52 3.98
C GLY A 62 -6.92 -0.38 3.19
N GLU A 63 -7.50 0.19 2.15
CA GLU A 63 -8.50 -0.44 1.30
C GLU A 63 -8.20 -0.15 -0.18
N TYR A 64 -8.59 -1.07 -1.06
CA TYR A 64 -8.54 -0.85 -2.51
C TYR A 64 -9.67 0.08 -2.94
N LEU A 65 -9.32 1.24 -3.51
CA LEU A 65 -10.27 2.26 -3.95
C LEU A 65 -10.57 2.17 -5.45
N GLU A 66 -9.59 1.76 -6.25
CA GLU A 66 -9.73 1.56 -7.68
C GLU A 66 -8.81 0.45 -8.17
N ILE A 67 -9.29 -0.37 -9.10
CA ILE A 67 -8.51 -1.44 -9.74
C ILE A 67 -8.82 -1.44 -11.24
N VAL A 68 -7.84 -1.06 -12.05
CA VAL A 68 -7.86 -1.21 -13.52
C VAL A 68 -6.82 -2.27 -13.88
N PRO A 69 -7.25 -3.48 -14.31
CA PRO A 69 -6.36 -4.61 -14.54
C PRO A 69 -5.12 -4.25 -15.38
N TYR A 70 -3.95 -4.51 -14.81
CA TYR A 70 -2.64 -4.30 -15.45
C TYR A 70 -2.25 -2.85 -15.77
N GLU A 71 -3.03 -1.87 -15.29
CA GLU A 71 -2.79 -0.45 -15.58
C GLU A 71 -2.66 0.39 -14.31
N LYS A 72 -3.58 0.20 -13.34
CA LYS A 72 -3.69 1.08 -12.18
C LYS A 72 -4.28 0.38 -10.97
N ILE A 73 -3.73 0.68 -9.80
CA ILE A 73 -4.30 0.36 -8.50
C ILE A 73 -4.24 1.62 -7.66
N VAL A 74 -5.35 1.97 -7.02
CA VAL A 74 -5.42 3.04 -6.02
C VAL A 74 -5.80 2.41 -4.69
N MET A 75 -5.01 2.69 -3.67
CA MET A 75 -5.22 2.21 -2.30
C MET A 75 -5.23 3.41 -1.36
N SER A 76 -6.11 3.38 -0.36
CA SER A 76 -5.93 4.25 0.81
C SER A 76 -4.69 3.80 1.59
N TRP A 77 -4.13 4.65 2.44
CA TRP A 77 -2.89 4.34 3.18
C TRP A 77 -2.93 4.94 4.59
N GLY A 78 -2.52 4.14 5.58
CA GLY A 78 -2.32 4.59 6.95
C GLY A 78 -1.47 3.62 7.75
N TRP A 79 -0.72 4.15 8.73
CA TRP A 79 0.00 3.34 9.71
C TRP A 79 -0.91 3.02 10.89
N VAL A 80 -0.97 1.75 11.29
CA VAL A 80 -1.85 1.30 12.38
C VAL A 80 -1.42 1.85 13.75
N ASN A 81 -0.12 2.09 13.95
CA ASN A 81 0.44 2.55 15.22
C ASN A 81 0.85 4.03 15.19
N LEU A 82 0.16 4.87 14.43
CA LEU A 82 0.21 6.32 14.68
C LEU A 82 -0.55 6.58 15.99
N GLU A 83 0.09 6.32 17.13
CA GLU A 83 -0.25 7.05 18.35
C GLU A 83 0.00 8.53 18.03
N ILE A 84 -1.07 9.28 17.78
CA ILE A 84 -1.01 10.73 17.80
C ILE A 84 -1.08 11.11 19.28
N PRO A 85 0.01 11.59 19.91
CA PRO A 85 -0.06 12.01 21.29
C PRO A 85 -1.04 13.19 21.38
N GLY A 86 -2.16 13.01 22.09
CA GLY A 86 -3.14 14.07 22.36
C GLY A 86 -4.50 13.96 21.67
N LEU A 87 -4.80 12.88 20.94
CA LEU A 87 -6.15 12.61 20.43
C LEU A 87 -6.81 11.50 21.25
N VAL A 88 -7.47 11.89 22.34
CA VAL A 88 -8.46 11.05 23.03
C VAL A 88 -9.82 11.40 22.41
N LEU A 89 -10.51 10.40 21.86
CA LEU A 89 -11.91 10.51 21.45
C LEU A 89 -12.83 10.60 22.68
#